data_AF-A0A9P9TE89-F1
#
_entry.id   AF-A0A9P9TE89-F1
#
_cell.length_a   1.000
_cell.length_b   1.000
_cell.length_c   1.000
_cell.angle_alpha   90.00
_cell.angle_beta   90.00
_cell.angle_gamma   90.00
#
_symmetry.space_group_name_H-M   'P 1'
#
loop_
_entity.id
_entity.type
_entity.pdbx_description
1 polymer ?
#
loop_
_entity_poly.entity_id
_entity_poly.type
_entity_poly.pdbx_seq_one_letter_code
_entity_poly.pdbx_strand_id
1 'polypeptide(L)'
;MEPSPLTQDSRPEVFQPKIIRLYEALFKEDDEDTDLSDGFWLEFFLHRPDAGGLKRLVDSVSPDDMLHLQSHSQQLVRRAIHRVKQGSSPADEIALETLTVFLDAALTKKYTNPSSDVISVLAGLNDADAVMTDFVATLDTTIRNGRSMPLRLKAVRAALSITAAGFQTALPSYFTHRDLFPSLMKYVQDCENSTQIVPAVYLLGLLTNYNKFEFQNPYRLRLDDFVNDAIIQKMIRGFGDECVRLRDAYVAVQDDLPEGWSLGSTLSYIGLGALAPGSRPSTPTPAAETTKSQFAALPGPEAGILLSTFDFANANKVFCFNLISLQSENKLDATPLSAYLSLTSYLFQHAHRSARASLYSYLSLFTLQIVVEDQVLMKRLCSEENKLAVRLCRQRQPYLPVVKSDRVPATVVLDLVVDGINHNLRRRLDMTFYILSLGILLRMLSYLSRTKVRLQYHWSEVWRSLLSFVRFLTTYESDIRSIHRSSEMVDILVSILAFALSSGENFLPDSASYDDLFYKLTEAGDILVKFRDAYALSSQNGPMQTLVNVSLHYHSLLEDKGTGKTKSKNLSPREVSDVIKQGYETLSIETSEGLDRWDKFREADFKSVLKRISRTVVDDAKLLTEEL
;
A
#
# COMPACT_ATOMS: atom_id res chain seq x y z
N MET A 1 -10.74 -44.82 63.86
CA MET A 1 -10.81 -44.39 62.45
C MET A 1 -9.63 -43.48 62.24
N GLU A 2 -8.67 -43.89 61.40
CA GLU A 2 -7.59 -43.00 60.99
C GLU A 2 -8.19 -41.80 60.25
N PRO A 3 -7.77 -40.56 60.54
CA PRO A 3 -8.27 -39.39 59.84
C PRO A 3 -7.83 -39.47 58.37
N SER A 4 -8.79 -39.28 57.46
CA SER A 4 -8.55 -39.20 56.02
C SER A 4 -7.41 -38.20 55.72
N PRO A 5 -6.38 -38.58 54.95
CA PRO A 5 -5.22 -37.73 54.66
C PRO A 5 -5.54 -36.58 53.67
N LEU A 6 -6.80 -36.46 53.23
CA LEU A 6 -7.24 -35.45 52.29
C LEU A 6 -7.81 -34.25 53.06
N THR A 7 -6.95 -33.29 53.36
CA THR A 7 -7.35 -31.92 53.68
C THR A 7 -7.99 -31.30 52.44
N GLN A 8 -9.26 -30.90 52.55
CA GLN A 8 -9.94 -30.14 51.53
C GLN A 8 -9.32 -28.75 51.47
N ASP A 9 -8.52 -28.50 50.44
CA ASP A 9 -7.89 -27.20 50.23
C ASP A 9 -8.97 -26.14 49.98
N SER A 10 -8.87 -25.00 50.67
CA SER A 10 -9.86 -23.93 50.54
C SER A 10 -9.88 -23.42 49.10
N ARG A 11 -11.06 -23.47 48.46
CA ARG A 11 -11.22 -23.03 47.07
C ARG A 11 -10.77 -21.56 46.95
N PRO A 12 -9.76 -21.23 46.12
CA PRO A 12 -9.27 -19.87 46.00
C PRO A 12 -10.38 -18.95 45.48
N GLU A 13 -10.40 -17.70 45.96
CA GLU A 13 -11.39 -16.69 45.55
C GLU A 13 -11.32 -16.36 44.06
N VAL A 14 -10.16 -16.58 43.42
CA VAL A 14 -9.94 -16.42 41.98
C VAL A 14 -9.21 -17.64 41.42
N PHE A 15 -9.76 -18.26 40.37
CA PHE A 15 -9.10 -19.33 39.63
C PHE A 15 -8.13 -18.73 38.62
N GLN A 16 -6.83 -18.89 38.85
CA GLN A 16 -5.78 -18.51 37.91
C GLN A 16 -5.36 -19.73 37.06
N PRO A 17 -5.27 -19.60 35.72
CA PRO A 17 -4.76 -20.68 34.88
C PRO A 17 -3.34 -21.07 35.27
N LYS A 18 -3.04 -22.38 35.29
CA LYS A 18 -1.73 -22.89 35.71
C LYS A 18 -0.57 -22.31 34.89
N ILE A 19 -0.78 -22.08 33.60
CA ILE A 19 0.22 -21.47 32.72
C ILE A 19 0.64 -20.07 33.17
N ILE A 20 -0.27 -19.27 33.75
CA ILE A 20 0.08 -17.94 34.28
C ILE A 20 1.02 -18.05 35.48
N ARG A 21 0.81 -19.03 36.36
CA ARG A 21 1.74 -19.27 37.47
C ARG A 21 3.13 -19.65 36.99
N LEU A 22 3.22 -20.42 35.89
CA LEU A 22 4.52 -20.75 35.28
C LEU A 22 5.18 -19.52 34.64
N TYR A 23 4.40 -18.58 34.09
CA TYR A 23 4.94 -17.28 33.64
C TYR A 23 5.44 -16.44 34.83
N GLU A 24 4.69 -16.41 35.94
CA GLU A 24 5.09 -15.70 37.17
C GLU A 24 6.38 -16.26 37.77
N ALA A 25 6.51 -17.58 37.84
CA ALA A 25 7.76 -18.23 38.26
C ALA A 25 8.95 -17.84 37.37
N LEU A 26 8.72 -17.57 36.08
CA LEU A 26 9.78 -17.22 35.14
C LEU A 26 10.25 -15.76 35.25
N PHE A 27 9.35 -14.81 35.54
CA PHE A 27 9.64 -13.37 35.47
C PHE A 27 9.32 -12.55 36.73
N LYS A 28 8.82 -13.15 37.81
CA LYS A 28 8.55 -12.46 39.09
C LYS A 28 9.24 -13.08 40.29
N GLU A 29 9.58 -14.36 40.24
CA GLU A 29 10.28 -15.02 41.34
C GLU A 29 11.78 -14.70 41.23
N ASP A 30 12.32 -14.10 42.30
CA ASP A 30 13.70 -13.63 42.44
C ASP A 30 14.58 -14.76 43.01
N ASP A 31 14.33 -16.00 42.57
CA ASP A 31 15.13 -17.15 42.99
C ASP A 31 16.43 -17.17 42.18
N GLU A 32 17.56 -17.08 42.88
CA GLU A 32 18.92 -17.11 42.33
C GLU A 32 19.30 -18.46 41.68
N ASP A 33 18.41 -19.45 41.71
CA ASP A 33 18.61 -20.78 41.12
C ASP A 33 18.60 -20.68 39.59
N THR A 34 19.80 -20.72 39.03
CA THR A 34 20.11 -20.35 37.64
C THR A 34 19.44 -21.28 36.60
N ASP A 35 18.98 -22.48 36.96
CA ASP A 35 18.42 -23.48 36.03
C ASP A 35 17.08 -24.07 36.51
N LEU A 36 16.02 -23.84 35.73
CA LEU A 36 14.72 -24.46 35.96
C LEU A 36 14.71 -25.93 35.53
N SER A 37 14.09 -26.80 36.33
CA SER A 37 14.09 -28.25 36.10
C SER A 37 13.45 -28.67 34.77
N ASP A 38 13.85 -29.83 34.24
CA ASP A 38 13.23 -30.40 33.02
C ASP A 38 11.72 -30.65 33.19
N GLY A 39 11.28 -30.95 34.42
CA GLY A 39 9.86 -31.12 34.76
C GLY A 39 9.06 -29.83 34.59
N PHE A 40 9.64 -28.69 34.98
CA PHE A 40 9.04 -27.37 34.75
C PHE A 40 8.82 -27.12 33.26
N TRP A 41 9.85 -27.31 32.42
CA TRP A 41 9.75 -27.06 30.99
C TRP A 41 8.83 -28.06 30.27
N LEU A 42 8.76 -29.30 30.74
CA LEU A 42 7.78 -30.26 30.23
C LEU A 42 6.36 -29.77 30.48
N GLU A 43 6.06 -29.36 31.71
CA GLU A 43 4.74 -28.84 32.08
C GLU A 43 4.41 -27.53 31.34
N PHE A 44 5.37 -26.61 31.25
CA PHE A 44 5.24 -25.33 30.57
C PHE A 44 4.74 -25.48 29.13
N PHE A 45 5.34 -26.37 28.35
CA PHE A 45 4.96 -26.59 26.94
C PHE A 45 3.83 -27.62 26.74
N LEU A 46 3.22 -28.13 27.82
CA LEU A 46 2.01 -28.95 27.75
C LEU A 46 0.74 -28.11 27.89
N HIS A 47 0.81 -26.95 28.55
CA HIS A 47 -0.34 -26.09 28.75
C HIS A 47 -0.61 -25.18 27.54
N ARG A 48 -1.89 -24.95 27.25
CA ARG A 48 -2.28 -23.96 26.25
C ARG A 48 -1.75 -22.57 26.66
N PRO A 49 -1.07 -21.85 25.76
CA PRO A 49 -0.52 -20.54 26.08
C PRO A 49 -1.66 -19.54 26.31
N ASP A 50 -1.41 -18.59 27.20
CA ASP A 50 -2.24 -17.41 27.39
C ASP A 50 -1.43 -16.19 26.93
N ALA A 51 -1.61 -15.82 25.66
CA ALA A 51 -0.88 -14.73 25.02
C ALA A 51 -1.05 -13.40 25.77
N GLY A 52 -2.29 -13.06 26.13
CA GLY A 52 -2.61 -11.83 26.87
C GLY A 52 -2.07 -11.85 28.31
N GLY A 53 -2.00 -13.03 28.94
CA GLY A 53 -1.36 -13.23 30.23
C GLY A 53 0.16 -13.02 30.18
N LEU A 54 0.83 -13.70 29.25
CA LEU A 54 2.29 -13.60 29.06
C LEU A 54 2.70 -12.17 28.69
N LYS A 55 2.01 -11.54 27.74
CA LYS A 55 2.31 -10.17 27.30
C LYS A 55 2.20 -9.17 28.45
N ARG A 56 1.08 -9.16 29.19
CA ARG A 56 0.90 -8.28 30.36
C ARG A 56 2.01 -8.46 31.40
N LEU A 57 2.45 -9.69 31.60
CA LEU A 57 3.47 -10.01 32.58
C LEU A 57 4.85 -9.54 32.11
N VAL A 58 5.25 -9.83 30.87
CA VAL A 58 6.51 -9.31 30.29
C VAL A 58 6.48 -7.79 30.21
N ASP A 59 5.36 -7.17 29.82
CA ASP A 59 5.20 -5.71 29.76
C ASP A 59 5.39 -5.04 31.12
N SER A 60 5.04 -5.73 32.21
CA SER A 60 5.23 -5.22 33.58
C SER A 60 6.69 -5.21 34.04
N VAL A 61 7.57 -5.98 33.40
CA VAL A 61 9.01 -6.02 33.70
C VAL A 61 9.72 -4.86 33.00
N SER A 62 10.53 -4.08 33.73
CA SER A 62 11.28 -2.98 33.12
C SER A 62 12.40 -3.48 32.19
N PRO A 63 12.92 -2.66 31.26
CA PRO A 63 14.05 -3.06 30.42
C PRO A 63 15.29 -3.49 31.22
N ASP A 64 15.55 -2.85 32.36
CA ASP A 64 16.68 -3.17 33.23
C ASP A 64 16.43 -4.49 33.98
N ASP A 65 15.22 -4.70 34.50
CA ASP A 65 14.84 -5.96 35.15
C ASP A 65 14.85 -7.14 34.16
N MET A 66 14.48 -6.91 32.90
CA MET A 66 14.61 -7.93 31.84
C MET A 66 16.06 -8.36 31.63
N LEU A 67 17.04 -7.45 31.80
CA LEU A 67 18.46 -7.78 31.71
C LEU A 67 18.95 -8.52 32.96
N HIS A 68 18.39 -8.21 34.13
CA HIS A 68 18.64 -8.99 35.36
C HIS A 68 18.09 -10.41 35.24
N LEU A 69 16.91 -10.58 34.64
CA LEU A 69 16.24 -11.88 34.41
C LEU A 69 16.69 -12.59 33.11
N GLN A 70 17.78 -12.15 32.49
CA GLN A 70 18.19 -12.66 31.17
C GLN A 70 18.47 -14.17 31.14
N SER A 71 18.89 -14.79 32.25
CA SER A 71 19.11 -16.24 32.33
C SER A 71 17.82 -17.03 32.06
N HIS A 72 16.71 -16.60 32.66
CA HIS A 72 15.39 -17.20 32.50
C HIS A 72 14.84 -16.99 31.10
N SER A 73 14.96 -15.78 30.55
CA SER A 73 14.51 -15.51 29.18
C SER A 73 15.32 -16.29 28.15
N GLN A 74 16.63 -16.41 28.33
CA GLN A 74 17.48 -17.22 27.46
C GLN A 74 17.13 -18.72 27.56
N GLN A 75 16.81 -19.24 28.75
CA GLN A 75 16.32 -20.61 28.90
C GLN A 75 14.99 -20.82 28.18
N LEU A 76 14.04 -19.89 28.31
CA LEU A 76 12.78 -19.93 27.57
C LEU A 76 13.03 -20.05 26.06
N VAL A 77 13.91 -19.21 25.51
CA VAL A 77 14.25 -19.22 24.09
C VAL A 77 14.87 -20.57 23.69
N ARG A 78 15.92 -21.02 24.39
CA ARG A 78 16.61 -22.30 24.09
C ARG A 78 15.66 -23.50 24.18
N ARG A 79 14.82 -23.55 25.22
CA ARG A 79 13.87 -24.66 25.46
C ARG A 79 12.74 -24.66 24.44
N ALA A 80 12.23 -23.49 24.06
CA ALA A 80 11.23 -23.37 23.00
C ALA A 80 11.80 -23.82 21.65
N ILE A 81 13.00 -23.37 21.26
CA ILE A 81 13.70 -23.84 20.04
C ILE A 81 13.81 -25.36 20.05
N HIS A 82 14.22 -25.95 21.17
CA HIS A 82 14.32 -27.40 21.31
C HIS A 82 12.97 -28.12 21.10
N ARG A 83 11.88 -27.60 21.67
CA ARG A 83 10.53 -28.17 21.47
C ARG A 83 10.05 -28.09 20.03
N VAL A 84 10.34 -26.98 19.34
CA VAL A 84 10.01 -26.86 17.90
C VAL A 84 10.78 -27.88 17.08
N LYS A 85 12.07 -28.09 17.37
CA LYS A 85 12.92 -29.09 16.70
C LYS A 85 12.44 -30.53 16.92
N GLN A 86 11.86 -30.83 18.09
CA GLN A 86 11.26 -32.15 18.36
C GLN A 86 10.02 -32.42 17.49
N GLY A 87 9.37 -31.40 16.94
CA GLY A 87 8.24 -31.53 16.01
C GLY A 87 7.04 -32.32 16.56
N SER A 88 6.87 -32.33 17.88
CA SER A 88 5.89 -33.14 18.59
C SER A 88 4.72 -32.30 19.09
N SER A 89 3.50 -32.66 18.66
CA SER A 89 2.27 -31.99 19.07
C SER A 89 1.90 -32.28 20.53
N PRO A 90 1.35 -31.32 21.30
CA PRO A 90 1.11 -29.91 20.94
C PRO A 90 2.30 -28.96 21.27
N ALA A 91 3.38 -29.49 21.84
CA ALA A 91 4.47 -28.69 22.41
C ALA A 91 5.22 -27.83 21.39
N ASP A 92 5.38 -28.32 20.15
CA ASP A 92 5.99 -27.57 19.05
C ASP A 92 5.21 -26.28 18.71
N GLU A 93 3.89 -26.39 18.61
CA GLU A 93 2.99 -25.28 18.33
C GLU A 93 2.92 -24.29 19.50
N ILE A 94 2.82 -24.80 20.73
CA ILE A 94 2.80 -23.98 21.95
C ILE A 94 4.11 -23.21 22.09
N ALA A 95 5.26 -23.83 21.77
CA ALA A 95 6.55 -23.19 21.81
C ALA A 95 6.66 -22.01 20.83
N LEU A 96 6.17 -22.16 19.59
CA LEU A 96 6.17 -21.05 18.61
C LEU A 96 5.23 -19.91 19.03
N GLU A 97 4.05 -20.23 19.56
CA GLU A 97 3.09 -19.23 20.03
C GLU A 97 3.64 -18.45 21.23
N THR A 98 4.20 -19.16 22.22
CA THR A 98 4.90 -18.53 23.36
C THR A 98 6.05 -17.65 22.90
N LEU A 99 6.91 -18.15 21.99
CA LEU A 99 8.03 -17.37 21.45
C LEU A 99 7.55 -16.11 20.75
N THR A 100 6.50 -16.20 19.93
CA THR A 100 5.96 -15.04 19.19
C THR A 100 5.53 -13.93 20.15
N VAL A 101 4.79 -14.29 21.20
CA VAL A 101 4.32 -13.34 22.21
C VAL A 101 5.47 -12.77 23.04
N PHE A 102 6.42 -13.63 23.45
CA PHE A 102 7.60 -13.21 24.19
C PHE A 102 8.48 -12.27 23.38
N LEU A 103 8.73 -12.57 22.11
CA LEU A 103 9.53 -11.74 21.20
C LEU A 103 8.88 -10.36 21.01
N ASP A 104 7.57 -10.31 20.81
CA ASP A 104 6.85 -9.03 20.66
C ASP A 104 6.96 -8.17 21.92
N ALA A 105 6.70 -8.75 23.10
CA ALA A 105 6.72 -8.01 24.36
C ALA A 105 8.14 -7.65 24.84
N ALA A 106 9.11 -8.54 24.66
CA ALA A 106 10.48 -8.33 25.14
C ALA A 106 11.28 -7.40 24.24
N LEU A 107 11.13 -7.51 22.91
CA LEU A 107 11.98 -6.77 21.96
C LEU A 107 11.49 -5.34 21.67
N THR A 108 10.23 -5.03 21.97
CA THR A 108 9.66 -3.68 21.80
C THR A 108 9.99 -2.74 22.96
N LYS A 109 10.62 -3.25 24.01
CA LYS A 109 11.11 -2.47 25.15
C LYS A 109 12.22 -1.50 24.73
N LYS A 110 12.28 -0.35 25.43
CA LYS A 110 13.27 0.70 25.18
C LYS A 110 14.57 0.44 25.95
N TYR A 111 15.39 -0.45 25.41
CA TYR A 111 16.73 -0.72 25.95
C TYR A 111 17.71 0.44 25.71
N THR A 112 18.73 0.55 26.57
CA THR A 112 19.79 1.56 26.45
C THR A 112 20.66 1.31 25.22
N ASN A 113 21.02 0.05 24.97
CA ASN A 113 21.77 -0.40 23.81
C ASN A 113 20.96 -1.46 23.06
N PRO A 114 20.00 -1.07 22.18
CA PRO A 114 19.02 -1.98 21.60
C PRO A 114 19.59 -3.23 20.94
N SER A 115 20.76 -3.16 20.30
CA SER A 115 21.37 -4.33 19.67
C SER A 115 21.97 -5.32 20.67
N SER A 116 22.76 -4.86 21.64
CA SER A 116 23.42 -5.75 22.61
C SER A 116 22.43 -6.26 23.65
N ASP A 117 21.55 -5.41 24.14
CA ASP A 117 20.67 -5.72 25.27
C ASP A 117 19.60 -6.74 24.86
N VAL A 118 19.06 -6.62 23.65
CA VAL A 118 18.18 -7.62 23.05
C VAL A 118 18.88 -8.97 22.88
N ILE A 119 20.14 -8.98 22.41
CA ILE A 119 20.91 -10.21 22.27
C ILE A 119 21.15 -10.85 23.65
N SER A 120 21.48 -10.05 24.65
CA SER A 120 21.61 -10.50 26.04
C SER A 120 20.33 -11.18 26.55
N VAL A 121 19.16 -10.59 26.31
CA VAL A 121 17.86 -11.15 26.71
C VAL A 121 17.53 -12.46 25.97
N LEU A 122 17.86 -12.57 24.68
CA LEU A 122 17.47 -13.74 23.87
C LEU A 122 18.44 -14.93 23.97
N ALA A 123 19.74 -14.65 23.92
CA ALA A 123 20.76 -15.67 23.70
C ALA A 123 21.96 -15.55 24.66
N GLY A 124 22.19 -14.36 25.22
CA GLY A 124 23.45 -14.03 25.88
C GLY A 124 24.53 -13.67 24.85
N LEU A 125 25.39 -12.71 25.19
CA LEU A 125 26.38 -12.16 24.25
C LEU A 125 27.38 -13.21 23.73
N ASN A 126 27.72 -14.21 24.55
CA ASN A 126 28.71 -15.24 24.19
C ASN A 126 28.15 -16.30 23.22
N ASP A 127 26.86 -16.63 23.36
CA ASP A 127 26.22 -17.70 22.58
C ASP A 127 25.30 -17.15 21.46
N ALA A 128 25.31 -15.83 21.25
CA ALA A 128 24.43 -15.12 20.33
C ALA A 128 24.34 -15.79 18.96
N ASP A 129 25.49 -16.02 18.32
CA ASP A 129 25.55 -16.62 16.98
C ASP A 129 25.05 -18.06 16.96
N ALA A 130 25.35 -18.84 18.00
CA ALA A 130 24.92 -20.23 18.09
C ALA A 130 23.40 -20.34 18.25
N VAL A 131 22.82 -19.60 19.20
CA VAL A 131 21.38 -19.64 19.50
C VAL A 131 20.58 -19.04 18.35
N MET A 132 20.99 -17.88 17.82
CA MET A 132 20.25 -17.22 16.75
C MET A 132 20.32 -17.98 15.43
N THR A 133 21.49 -18.57 15.09
CA THR A 133 21.61 -19.42 13.90
C THR A 133 20.75 -20.69 14.04
N ASP A 134 20.74 -21.32 15.22
CA ASP A 134 19.88 -22.49 15.47
C ASP A 134 18.38 -22.11 15.41
N PHE A 135 18.01 -20.94 15.92
CA PHE A 135 16.64 -20.46 15.86
C PHE A 135 16.19 -20.25 14.40
N VAL A 136 16.95 -19.50 13.61
CA VAL A 136 16.62 -19.25 12.19
C VAL A 136 16.63 -20.57 11.40
N ALA A 137 17.53 -21.50 11.70
CA ALA A 137 17.54 -22.84 11.11
C ALA A 137 16.29 -23.67 11.44
N THR A 138 15.82 -23.56 12.68
CA THR A 138 14.60 -24.21 13.17
C THR A 138 13.37 -23.64 12.48
N LEU A 139 13.28 -22.31 12.36
CA LEU A 139 12.21 -21.63 11.64
C LEU A 139 12.22 -22.02 10.17
N ASP A 140 13.37 -21.98 9.50
CA ASP A 140 13.55 -22.40 8.10
C ASP A 140 13.02 -23.83 7.85
N THR A 141 13.46 -24.77 8.68
CA THR A 141 13.05 -26.18 8.59
C THR A 141 11.56 -26.34 8.84
N THR A 142 11.02 -25.66 9.85
CA THR A 142 9.61 -25.74 10.23
C THR A 142 8.71 -25.12 9.16
N ILE A 143 9.06 -23.95 8.62
CA ILE A 143 8.32 -23.29 7.53
C ILE A 143 8.33 -24.18 6.27
N ARG A 144 9.44 -24.88 5.99
CA ARG A 144 9.56 -25.72 4.79
C ARG A 144 8.84 -27.07 4.91
N ASN A 145 8.95 -27.72 6.06
CA ASN A 145 8.64 -29.15 6.23
C ASN A 145 7.81 -29.46 7.48
N GLY A 146 7.25 -28.45 8.16
CA GLY A 146 6.40 -28.68 9.33
C GLY A 146 5.23 -29.61 9.03
N ARG A 147 4.89 -30.46 10.01
CA ARG A 147 3.89 -31.54 9.90
C ARG A 147 2.48 -31.08 9.51
N SER A 148 2.15 -29.80 9.71
CA SER A 148 0.83 -29.24 9.45
C SER A 148 0.94 -27.78 9.00
N MET A 149 -0.03 -27.32 8.21
CA MET A 149 -0.07 -25.91 7.77
C MET A 149 -0.17 -24.91 8.95
N PRO A 150 -0.97 -25.16 10.00
CA PRO A 150 -1.00 -24.28 11.18
C PRO A 150 0.35 -24.13 11.88
N LEU A 151 1.13 -25.22 12.02
CA LEU A 151 2.47 -25.15 12.60
C LEU A 151 3.41 -24.29 11.74
N ARG A 152 3.37 -24.47 10.41
CA ARG A 152 4.17 -23.68 9.47
C ARG A 152 3.80 -22.20 9.54
N LEU A 153 2.51 -21.87 9.62
CA LEU A 153 2.04 -20.50 9.78
C LEU A 153 2.52 -19.88 11.11
N LYS A 154 2.47 -20.63 12.21
CA LYS A 154 3.04 -20.18 13.50
C LYS A 154 4.54 -19.90 13.39
N ALA A 155 5.29 -20.70 12.65
CA ALA A 155 6.71 -20.44 12.40
C ALA A 155 6.95 -19.20 11.53
N VAL A 156 6.13 -18.97 10.49
CA VAL A 156 6.16 -17.71 9.71
C VAL A 156 5.88 -16.50 10.59
N ARG A 157 4.88 -16.59 11.50
CA ARG A 157 4.52 -15.52 12.43
C ARG A 157 5.62 -15.24 13.47
N ALA A 158 6.26 -16.28 14.00
CA ALA A 158 7.42 -16.13 14.88
C ALA A 158 8.58 -15.42 14.15
N ALA A 159 8.86 -15.78 12.90
CA ALA A 159 9.86 -15.12 12.06
C ALA A 159 9.50 -13.66 11.75
N LEU A 160 8.22 -13.38 11.48
CA LEU A 160 7.70 -12.02 11.28
C LEU A 160 7.85 -11.17 12.54
N SER A 161 7.47 -11.71 13.72
CA SER A 161 7.57 -11.04 15.01
C SER A 161 9.01 -10.63 15.32
N ILE A 162 9.98 -11.56 15.29
CA ILE A 162 11.38 -11.21 15.57
C ILE A 162 11.96 -10.23 14.54
N THR A 163 11.60 -10.37 13.26
CA THR A 163 12.07 -9.47 12.20
C THR A 163 11.53 -8.05 12.40
N ALA A 164 10.26 -7.92 12.76
CA ALA A 164 9.62 -6.63 13.00
C ALA A 164 10.09 -5.98 14.31
N ALA A 165 10.06 -6.72 15.41
CA ALA A 165 10.46 -6.20 16.72
C ALA A 165 11.97 -5.90 16.78
N GLY A 166 12.80 -6.72 16.12
CA GLY A 166 14.24 -6.53 15.98
C GLY A 166 14.68 -5.71 14.77
N PHE A 167 13.79 -5.06 14.01
CA PHE A 167 14.14 -4.51 12.68
C PHE A 167 15.30 -3.50 12.69
N GLN A 168 15.45 -2.75 13.78
CA GLN A 168 16.50 -1.73 13.94
C GLN A 168 17.77 -2.26 14.61
N THR A 169 17.85 -3.55 14.91
CA THR A 169 18.99 -4.20 15.57
C THR A 169 19.79 -5.07 14.60
N ALA A 170 20.74 -5.84 15.13
CA ALA A 170 21.47 -6.85 14.39
C ALA A 170 20.64 -8.11 14.10
N LEU A 171 19.49 -8.33 14.74
CA LEU A 171 18.75 -9.60 14.62
C LEU A 171 18.34 -9.98 13.17
N PRO A 172 17.88 -9.05 12.31
CA PRO A 172 17.51 -9.41 10.95
C PRO A 172 18.71 -9.87 10.10
N SER A 173 19.95 -9.56 10.49
CA SER A 173 21.15 -10.01 9.77
C SER A 173 21.28 -11.55 9.76
N TYR A 174 20.85 -12.24 10.81
CA TYR A 174 20.83 -13.72 10.85
C TYR A 174 19.93 -14.31 9.75
N PHE A 175 18.84 -13.62 9.40
CA PHE A 175 17.97 -13.97 8.29
C PHE A 175 18.59 -13.63 6.92
N THR A 176 19.53 -12.70 6.85
CA THR A 176 20.29 -12.46 5.61
C THR A 176 21.37 -13.53 5.37
N HIS A 177 21.95 -14.08 6.44
CA HIS A 177 22.93 -15.17 6.36
C HIS A 177 22.28 -16.52 6.05
N ARG A 178 21.05 -16.76 6.54
CA ARG A 178 20.27 -17.94 6.21
C ARG A 178 19.04 -17.57 5.38
N ASP A 179 19.11 -17.89 4.10
CA ASP A 179 18.08 -17.57 3.12
C ASP A 179 16.77 -18.34 3.36
N LEU A 180 15.75 -17.64 3.86
CA LEU A 180 14.41 -18.17 4.06
C LEU A 180 13.57 -18.19 2.78
N PHE A 181 14.01 -17.56 1.69
CA PHE A 181 13.21 -17.42 0.47
C PHE A 181 12.67 -18.75 -0.05
N PRO A 182 13.47 -19.84 -0.19
CA PRO A 182 12.94 -21.10 -0.71
C PRO A 182 11.89 -21.74 0.21
N SER A 183 12.03 -21.56 1.53
CA SER A 183 11.08 -22.09 2.51
C SER A 183 9.77 -21.33 2.50
N LEU A 184 9.83 -19.99 2.39
CA LEU A 184 8.66 -19.14 2.19
C LEU A 184 7.95 -19.48 0.88
N MET A 185 8.68 -19.64 -0.23
CA MET A 185 8.07 -19.99 -1.51
C MET A 185 7.40 -21.36 -1.47
N LYS A 186 8.02 -22.36 -0.84
CA LYS A 186 7.39 -23.67 -0.64
C LYS A 186 6.13 -23.55 0.23
N TYR A 187 6.17 -22.76 1.30
CA TYR A 187 5.00 -22.49 2.14
C TYR A 187 3.86 -21.88 1.31
N VAL A 188 4.13 -20.83 0.54
CA VAL A 188 3.14 -20.22 -0.35
C VAL A 188 2.59 -21.25 -1.34
N GLN A 189 3.45 -22.06 -1.96
CA GLN A 189 3.04 -23.11 -2.89
C GLN A 189 2.07 -24.10 -2.27
N ASP A 190 2.25 -24.45 -1.00
CA ASP A 190 1.43 -25.45 -0.30
C ASP A 190 0.15 -24.87 0.34
N CYS A 191 0.06 -23.55 0.57
CA CYS A 191 -1.11 -22.91 1.22
C CYS A 191 -2.38 -22.94 0.37
N GLU A 192 -3.45 -23.62 0.76
CA GLU A 192 -4.71 -23.56 0.00
C GLU A 192 -5.46 -22.23 0.17
N ASN A 193 -5.32 -21.58 1.32
CA ASN A 193 -6.02 -20.34 1.65
C ASN A 193 -5.11 -19.12 1.45
N SER A 194 -5.57 -18.16 0.65
CA SER A 194 -4.94 -16.87 0.41
C SER A 194 -4.60 -16.08 1.69
N THR A 195 -5.42 -16.15 2.74
CA THR A 195 -5.18 -15.40 3.99
C THR A 195 -3.93 -15.89 4.73
N GLN A 196 -3.58 -17.17 4.56
CA GLN A 196 -2.40 -17.77 5.20
C GLN A 196 -1.10 -17.42 4.47
N ILE A 197 -1.18 -16.92 3.23
CA ILE A 197 -0.04 -16.49 2.41
C ILE A 197 0.46 -15.11 2.85
N VAL A 198 -0.45 -14.23 3.27
CA VAL A 198 -0.15 -12.82 3.59
C VAL A 198 1.02 -12.66 4.57
N PRO A 199 1.09 -13.37 5.72
CA PRO A 199 2.22 -13.24 6.65
C PRO A 199 3.57 -13.59 6.03
N ALA A 200 3.62 -14.56 5.12
CA ALA A 200 4.87 -14.97 4.47
C ALA A 200 5.35 -13.93 3.46
N VAL A 201 4.42 -13.36 2.67
CA VAL A 201 4.73 -12.28 1.73
C VAL A 201 5.13 -11.01 2.48
N TYR A 202 4.45 -10.70 3.59
CA TYR A 202 4.76 -9.57 4.45
C TYR A 202 6.18 -9.69 5.05
N LEU A 203 6.52 -10.86 5.60
CA LEU A 203 7.87 -11.14 6.11
C LEU A 203 8.93 -10.95 5.03
N LEU A 204 8.68 -11.45 3.81
CA LEU A 204 9.59 -11.26 2.69
C LEU A 204 9.81 -9.79 2.34
N GLY A 205 8.76 -8.96 2.41
CA GLY A 205 8.86 -7.50 2.27
C GLY A 205 9.78 -6.87 3.32
N LEU A 206 9.61 -7.22 4.61
CA LEU A 206 10.50 -6.73 5.67
C LEU A 206 11.95 -7.15 5.45
N LEU A 207 12.19 -8.42 5.15
CA LEU A 207 13.54 -8.95 4.90
C LEU A 207 14.21 -8.27 3.70
N THR A 208 13.45 -7.98 2.65
CA THR A 208 13.94 -7.23 1.47
C THR A 208 14.29 -5.78 1.79
N ASN A 209 13.59 -5.17 2.75
CA ASN A 209 13.79 -3.78 3.12
C ASN A 209 14.82 -3.54 4.23
N TYR A 210 15.25 -4.60 4.92
CA TYR A 210 16.31 -4.48 5.93
C TYR A 210 17.60 -3.97 5.30
N ASN A 211 18.05 -2.79 5.74
CA ASN A 211 19.29 -2.14 5.31
C ASN A 211 19.50 -2.08 3.78
N LYS A 212 18.39 -2.02 3.03
CA LYS A 212 18.39 -2.15 1.55
C LYS A 212 19.13 -1.04 0.82
N PHE A 213 19.39 0.09 1.49
CA PHE A 213 20.11 1.24 0.93
C PHE A 213 21.53 1.36 1.50
N GLU A 214 21.96 0.37 2.27
CA GLU A 214 23.22 0.35 3.01
C GLU A 214 24.12 -0.77 2.45
N PHE A 215 23.54 -1.89 2.03
CA PHE A 215 24.26 -2.97 1.34
C PHE A 215 23.35 -3.70 0.33
N GLN A 216 23.94 -4.60 -0.46
CA GLN A 216 23.21 -5.45 -1.41
C GLN A 216 22.45 -6.54 -0.65
N ASN A 217 21.14 -6.35 -0.48
CA ASN A 217 20.28 -7.30 0.22
C ASN A 217 20.07 -8.58 -0.62
N PRO A 218 20.33 -9.79 -0.08
CA PRO A 218 20.19 -11.04 -0.83
C PRO A 218 18.74 -11.36 -1.23
N TYR A 219 17.75 -10.95 -0.44
CA TYR A 219 16.33 -11.15 -0.79
C TYR A 219 15.93 -10.32 -2.00
N ARG A 220 16.51 -9.13 -2.19
CA ARG A 220 16.30 -8.33 -3.41
C ARG A 220 16.75 -9.09 -4.67
N LEU A 221 17.91 -9.76 -4.61
CA LEU A 221 18.39 -10.61 -5.71
C LEU A 221 17.45 -11.80 -5.95
N ARG A 222 16.92 -12.40 -4.88
CA ARG A 222 15.91 -13.45 -5.01
C ARG A 222 14.64 -12.97 -5.69
N LEU A 223 14.17 -11.74 -5.41
CA LEU A 223 13.00 -11.18 -6.08
C LEU A 223 13.24 -11.02 -7.59
N ASP A 224 14.42 -10.51 -7.98
CA ASP A 224 14.81 -10.29 -9.38
C ASP A 224 14.87 -11.61 -10.17
N ASP A 225 15.52 -12.63 -9.62
CA ASP A 225 15.73 -13.93 -10.28
C ASP A 225 14.52 -14.88 -10.23
N PHE A 226 13.43 -14.51 -9.55
CA PHE A 226 12.31 -15.43 -9.34
C PHE A 226 11.39 -15.58 -10.56
N VAL A 227 11.21 -16.80 -11.05
CA VAL A 227 10.47 -17.07 -12.31
C VAL A 227 9.37 -18.13 -12.19
N ASN A 228 9.01 -18.56 -10.98
CA ASN A 228 7.95 -19.57 -10.81
C ASN A 228 6.56 -18.92 -10.93
N ASP A 229 5.98 -18.94 -12.13
CA ASP A 229 4.68 -18.35 -12.43
C ASP A 229 3.57 -18.83 -11.50
N ALA A 230 3.52 -20.12 -11.16
CA ALA A 230 2.46 -20.67 -10.31
C ALA A 230 2.47 -20.05 -8.90
N ILE A 231 3.66 -19.91 -8.31
CA ILE A 231 3.81 -19.27 -6.99
C ILE A 231 3.56 -17.77 -7.09
N ILE A 232 4.08 -17.11 -8.14
CA ILE A 232 3.83 -15.68 -8.41
C ILE A 232 2.32 -15.39 -8.47
N GLN A 233 1.58 -16.15 -9.27
CA GLN A 233 0.14 -15.96 -9.40
C GLN A 233 -0.59 -16.20 -8.08
N LYS A 234 -0.11 -17.13 -7.25
CA LYS A 234 -0.70 -17.42 -5.94
C LYS A 234 -0.48 -16.28 -4.94
N MET A 235 0.73 -15.69 -4.91
CA MET A 235 0.99 -14.47 -4.14
C MET A 235 0.12 -13.31 -4.60
N ILE A 236 -0.04 -13.14 -5.92
CA ILE A 236 -0.86 -12.08 -6.51
C ILE A 236 -2.35 -12.26 -6.16
N ARG A 237 -2.88 -13.50 -6.17
CA ARG A 237 -4.24 -13.78 -5.68
C ARG A 237 -4.39 -13.39 -4.21
N GLY A 238 -3.46 -13.82 -3.35
CA GLY A 238 -3.47 -13.46 -1.94
C GLY A 238 -3.42 -11.95 -1.69
N PHE A 239 -2.64 -11.23 -2.50
CA PHE A 239 -2.60 -9.77 -2.51
C PHE A 239 -3.93 -9.14 -2.95
N GLY A 240 -4.56 -9.67 -4.01
CA GLY A 240 -5.88 -9.24 -4.47
C GLY A 240 -6.95 -9.38 -3.40
N ASP A 241 -6.99 -10.53 -2.71
CA ASP A 241 -7.93 -10.79 -1.63
C ASP A 241 -7.73 -9.84 -0.43
N GLU A 242 -6.48 -9.50 -0.12
CA GLU A 242 -6.17 -8.51 0.91
C GLU A 242 -6.59 -7.09 0.49
N CYS A 243 -6.38 -6.74 -0.79
CA CYS A 243 -6.84 -5.45 -1.32
C CYS A 243 -8.37 -5.31 -1.24
N VAL A 244 -9.11 -6.39 -1.47
CA VAL A 244 -10.57 -6.46 -1.25
C VAL A 244 -10.91 -6.19 0.22
N ARG A 245 -10.28 -6.88 1.17
CA ARG A 245 -10.52 -6.69 2.62
C ARG A 245 -10.24 -5.25 3.06
N LEU A 246 -9.09 -4.71 2.68
CA LEU A 246 -8.68 -3.35 3.02
C LEU A 246 -9.65 -2.30 2.45
N ARG A 247 -10.11 -2.48 1.21
CA ARG A 247 -11.15 -1.62 0.61
C ARG A 247 -12.46 -1.74 1.37
N ASP A 248 -12.90 -2.95 1.68
CA ASP A 248 -14.19 -3.19 2.33
C ASP A 248 -14.23 -2.58 3.74
N ALA A 249 -13.08 -2.43 4.40
CA ALA A 249 -12.97 -1.66 5.65
C ALA A 249 -13.34 -0.17 5.45
N TYR A 250 -12.96 0.46 4.32
CA TYR A 250 -13.42 1.82 4.00
C TYR A 250 -14.91 1.86 3.68
N VAL A 251 -15.42 0.88 2.93
CA VAL A 251 -16.85 0.78 2.57
C VAL A 251 -17.71 0.57 3.80
N ALA A 252 -17.23 -0.19 4.79
CA ALA A 252 -17.93 -0.40 6.06
C ALA A 252 -18.10 0.91 6.88
N VAL A 253 -17.17 1.87 6.73
CA VAL A 253 -17.31 3.21 7.35
C VAL A 253 -18.33 4.06 6.60
N GLN A 254 -18.31 4.03 5.26
CA GLN A 254 -19.25 4.76 4.42
C GLN A 254 -19.48 4.01 3.10
N ASP A 255 -20.69 3.48 2.89
CA ASP A 255 -21.03 2.92 1.59
C ASP A 255 -21.14 4.01 0.53
N ASP A 256 -20.58 3.72 -0.63
CA ASP A 256 -20.41 4.63 -1.76
C ASP A 256 -20.97 4.05 -3.07
N LEU A 257 -21.91 3.11 -2.95
CA LEU A 257 -22.75 2.63 -4.06
C LEU A 257 -23.60 3.79 -4.65
N PRO A 258 -23.64 3.95 -5.99
CA PRO A 258 -24.50 4.94 -6.62
C PRO A 258 -26.00 4.71 -6.35
N GLU A 259 -26.77 5.78 -6.13
CA GLU A 259 -28.22 5.72 -5.94
C GLU A 259 -28.91 4.98 -7.11
N GLY A 260 -29.70 3.95 -6.81
CA GLY A 260 -30.38 3.09 -7.79
C GLY A 260 -29.77 1.69 -7.96
N TRP A 261 -28.64 1.39 -7.33
CA TRP A 261 -28.13 0.01 -7.19
C TRP A 261 -28.86 -0.71 -6.05
N SER A 262 -29.86 -1.54 -6.39
CA SER A 262 -30.47 -2.48 -5.43
C SER A 262 -29.74 -3.83 -5.45
N LEU A 263 -29.63 -4.47 -4.28
CA LEU A 263 -28.85 -5.69 -3.98
C LEU A 263 -29.07 -6.90 -4.90
N GLY A 264 -30.09 -6.88 -5.77
CA GLY A 264 -30.35 -7.94 -6.75
C GLY A 264 -29.29 -8.05 -7.85
N SER A 265 -28.56 -6.96 -8.18
CA SER A 265 -27.50 -6.96 -9.20
C SER A 265 -26.07 -6.91 -8.63
N THR A 266 -25.91 -6.65 -7.34
CA THR A 266 -24.61 -6.75 -6.63
C THR A 266 -24.33 -8.16 -6.12
N LEU A 267 -25.35 -9.02 -5.99
CA LEU A 267 -25.16 -10.46 -5.76
C LEU A 267 -24.52 -11.20 -6.95
N SER A 268 -24.51 -10.60 -8.14
CA SER A 268 -23.77 -11.10 -9.30
C SER A 268 -22.34 -10.54 -9.41
N TYR A 269 -21.94 -9.57 -8.60
CA TYR A 269 -20.58 -9.02 -8.60
C TYR A 269 -19.77 -9.36 -7.34
N ILE A 270 -20.42 -10.02 -6.37
CA ILE A 270 -19.82 -10.43 -5.10
C ILE A 270 -20.26 -11.87 -4.85
N GLY A 271 -19.33 -12.81 -4.91
CA GLY A 271 -19.51 -14.25 -4.67
C GLY A 271 -19.92 -14.62 -3.24
N LEU A 272 -20.99 -14.03 -2.72
CA LEU A 272 -21.63 -14.38 -1.45
C LEU A 272 -23.05 -14.92 -1.72
N GLY A 273 -23.08 -16.08 -2.40
CA GLY A 273 -24.27 -16.86 -2.66
C GLY A 273 -24.42 -18.06 -1.74
N ALA A 274 -24.31 -17.89 -0.42
CA ALA A 274 -24.85 -18.83 0.56
C ALA A 274 -24.88 -18.19 1.96
N LEU A 275 -26.08 -18.13 2.56
CA LEU A 275 -26.39 -17.79 3.96
C LEU A 275 -26.51 -16.29 4.33
N ALA A 276 -27.66 -15.68 4.03
CA ALA A 276 -28.40 -14.86 5.01
C ALA A 276 -29.81 -14.50 4.52
N PRO A 277 -30.89 -14.93 5.21
CA PRO A 277 -32.22 -14.39 5.01
C PRO A 277 -32.35 -13.03 5.74
N GLY A 278 -32.84 -12.03 5.00
CA GLY A 278 -33.49 -10.79 5.47
C GLY A 278 -33.05 -10.12 6.78
N SER A 279 -32.38 -8.97 6.67
CA SER A 279 -32.74 -7.73 7.39
C SER A 279 -31.77 -6.60 7.03
N ARG A 280 -32.29 -5.45 6.61
CA ARG A 280 -31.53 -4.19 6.56
C ARG A 280 -31.16 -3.77 7.99
N PRO A 281 -29.93 -3.32 8.25
CA PRO A 281 -29.70 -2.17 9.09
C PRO A 281 -29.50 -0.98 8.16
N SER A 282 -30.43 -0.02 8.17
CA SER A 282 -30.06 1.35 7.84
C SER A 282 -29.07 1.78 8.92
N THR A 283 -27.77 1.64 8.67
CA THR A 283 -26.75 2.14 9.58
C THR A 283 -27.02 3.64 9.74
N PRO A 284 -27.39 4.14 10.93
CA PRO A 284 -27.60 5.56 11.11
C PRO A 284 -26.29 6.25 10.76
N THR A 285 -26.33 7.26 9.88
CA THR A 285 -25.15 8.04 9.49
C THR A 285 -24.42 8.46 10.77
N PRO A 286 -23.22 7.91 11.05
CA PRO A 286 -22.51 8.23 12.28
C PRO A 286 -22.25 9.73 12.34
N ALA A 287 -22.11 10.27 13.55
CA ALA A 287 -21.75 11.67 13.71
C ALA A 287 -20.50 12.01 12.87
N ALA A 288 -20.45 13.21 12.28
CA ALA A 288 -19.38 13.58 11.35
C ALA A 288 -17.97 13.47 11.96
N GLU A 289 -17.84 13.55 13.29
CA GLU A 289 -16.57 13.36 14.00
C GLU A 289 -16.19 11.87 14.17
N THR A 290 -17.14 10.99 14.46
CA THR A 290 -16.87 9.55 14.58
C THR A 290 -16.48 8.94 13.25
N THR A 291 -17.06 9.43 12.16
CA THR A 291 -16.68 9.02 10.79
C THR A 291 -15.25 9.44 10.45
N LYS A 292 -14.82 10.64 10.88
CA LYS A 292 -13.45 11.12 10.66
C LYS A 292 -12.41 10.28 11.41
N SER A 293 -12.68 9.90 12.66
CA SER A 293 -11.76 9.07 13.43
C SER A 293 -11.65 7.65 12.87
N GLN A 294 -12.76 7.07 12.40
CA GLN A 294 -12.77 5.77 11.72
C GLN A 294 -11.92 5.79 10.45
N PHE A 295 -12.07 6.79 9.59
CA PHE A 295 -11.20 6.92 8.41
C PHE A 295 -9.73 7.21 8.74
N ALA A 296 -9.44 7.86 9.87
CA ALA A 296 -8.06 8.11 10.29
C ALA A 296 -7.35 6.85 10.78
N ALA A 297 -8.09 5.84 11.26
CA ALA A 297 -7.57 4.53 11.63
C ALA A 297 -7.26 3.65 10.41
N LEU A 298 -7.82 3.98 9.23
CA LEU A 298 -7.60 3.25 7.99
C LEU A 298 -6.40 3.82 7.19
N PRO A 299 -5.69 2.98 6.42
CA PRO A 299 -5.91 1.53 6.29
C PRO A 299 -5.40 0.74 7.51
N GLY A 300 -5.88 -0.49 7.65
CA GLY A 300 -5.41 -1.44 8.66
C GLY A 300 -3.95 -1.87 8.45
N PRO A 301 -3.32 -2.53 9.44
CA PRO A 301 -1.92 -2.92 9.39
C PRO A 301 -1.60 -3.91 8.26
N GLU A 302 -2.58 -4.66 7.75
CA GLU A 302 -2.43 -5.57 6.61
C GLU A 302 -1.98 -4.84 5.34
N ALA A 303 -2.22 -3.53 5.24
CA ALA A 303 -1.78 -2.70 4.12
C ALA A 303 -0.25 -2.68 3.93
N GLY A 304 0.52 -3.10 4.92
CA GLY A 304 1.96 -3.30 4.78
C GLY A 304 2.36 -4.28 3.67
N ILE A 305 1.44 -5.16 3.22
CA ILE A 305 1.66 -6.02 2.04
C ILE A 305 1.97 -5.22 0.76
N LEU A 306 1.52 -3.96 0.67
CA LEU A 306 1.82 -3.06 -0.45
C LEU A 306 3.33 -2.81 -0.61
N LEU A 307 4.11 -2.86 0.47
CA LEU A 307 5.56 -2.75 0.39
C LEU A 307 6.15 -3.93 -0.38
N SER A 308 5.76 -5.15 -0.02
CA SER A 308 6.20 -6.38 -0.67
C SER A 308 5.81 -6.41 -2.15
N THR A 309 4.58 -6.00 -2.47
CA THR A 309 4.11 -5.89 -3.86
C THR A 309 4.92 -4.85 -4.64
N PHE A 310 5.22 -3.70 -4.04
CA PHE A 310 6.09 -2.69 -4.66
C PHE A 310 7.49 -3.24 -4.94
N ASP A 311 8.13 -3.92 -3.98
CA ASP A 311 9.48 -4.45 -4.16
C ASP A 311 9.52 -5.52 -5.27
N PHE A 312 8.51 -6.40 -5.32
CA PHE A 312 8.34 -7.35 -6.43
C PHE A 312 8.10 -6.64 -7.76
N ALA A 313 7.24 -5.62 -7.81
CA ALA A 313 6.97 -4.89 -9.04
C ALA A 313 8.22 -4.16 -9.56
N ASN A 314 9.03 -3.62 -8.66
CA ASN A 314 10.26 -2.91 -8.97
C ASN A 314 11.39 -3.85 -9.45
N ALA A 315 11.49 -5.05 -8.88
CA ALA A 315 12.53 -6.01 -9.22
C ALA A 315 12.13 -6.94 -10.37
N ASN A 316 10.87 -7.36 -10.46
CA ASN A 316 10.49 -8.54 -11.23
C ASN A 316 9.42 -8.24 -12.31
N LYS A 317 9.84 -8.31 -13.57
CA LYS A 317 8.93 -8.09 -14.72
C LYS A 317 7.89 -9.20 -14.90
N VAL A 318 8.21 -10.44 -14.54
CA VAL A 318 7.28 -11.59 -14.60
C VAL A 318 6.15 -11.42 -13.60
N PHE A 319 6.45 -10.88 -12.41
CA PHE A 319 5.45 -10.50 -11.42
C PHE A 319 4.51 -9.45 -11.96
N CYS A 320 5.03 -8.34 -12.50
CA CYS A 320 4.19 -7.29 -13.12
C CYS A 320 3.33 -7.81 -14.27
N PHE A 321 3.89 -8.68 -15.11
CA PHE A 321 3.16 -9.32 -16.21
C PHE A 321 1.97 -10.13 -15.70
N ASN A 322 2.20 -10.97 -14.69
CA ASN A 322 1.16 -11.78 -14.06
C ASN A 322 0.14 -10.89 -13.34
N LEU A 323 0.58 -9.83 -12.64
CA LEU A 323 -0.33 -8.92 -11.94
C LEU A 323 -1.37 -8.32 -12.88
N ILE A 324 -0.94 -7.95 -14.10
CA ILE A 324 -1.84 -7.35 -15.10
C ILE A 324 -2.71 -8.39 -15.81
N SER A 325 -2.16 -9.57 -16.10
CA SER A 325 -2.80 -10.56 -16.98
C SER A 325 -3.64 -11.60 -16.22
N LEU A 326 -3.44 -11.73 -14.91
CA LEU A 326 -4.09 -12.77 -14.11
C LEU A 326 -5.58 -12.51 -13.96
N GLN A 327 -6.37 -13.46 -14.46
CA GLN A 327 -7.82 -13.47 -14.34
C GLN A 327 -8.25 -14.09 -13.01
N SER A 328 -9.46 -13.74 -12.56
CA SER A 328 -10.09 -14.37 -11.41
C SER A 328 -10.51 -15.80 -11.73
N GLU A 329 -10.58 -16.65 -10.70
CA GLU A 329 -11.01 -18.05 -10.86
C GLU A 329 -12.50 -18.15 -11.19
N ASN A 330 -13.32 -17.29 -10.57
CA ASN A 330 -14.73 -17.11 -10.91
C ASN A 330 -14.92 -15.81 -11.67
N LYS A 331 -15.74 -15.84 -12.73
CA LYS A 331 -16.05 -14.66 -13.56
C LYS A 331 -16.69 -13.49 -12.78
N LEU A 332 -17.28 -13.76 -11.61
CA LEU A 332 -17.93 -12.77 -10.78
C LEU A 332 -16.97 -12.09 -9.80
N ASP A 333 -15.79 -12.70 -9.55
CA ASP A 333 -14.83 -12.19 -8.60
C ASP A 333 -13.91 -11.16 -9.25
N ALA A 334 -13.49 -10.17 -8.48
CA ALA A 334 -12.54 -9.16 -8.93
C ALA A 334 -11.18 -9.81 -9.25
N THR A 335 -10.57 -9.41 -10.37
CA THR A 335 -9.17 -9.76 -10.62
C THR A 335 -8.25 -9.08 -9.60
N PRO A 336 -7.04 -9.62 -9.34
CA PRO A 336 -6.10 -8.98 -8.42
C PRO A 336 -5.74 -7.54 -8.80
N LEU A 337 -5.60 -7.26 -10.11
CA LEU A 337 -5.42 -5.89 -10.58
C LEU A 337 -6.64 -5.01 -10.30
N SER A 338 -7.85 -5.50 -10.53
CA SER A 338 -9.08 -4.76 -10.22
C SER A 338 -9.18 -4.44 -8.73
N ALA A 339 -8.91 -5.42 -7.85
CA ALA A 339 -8.91 -5.24 -6.42
C ALA A 339 -7.87 -4.20 -5.97
N TYR A 340 -6.65 -4.27 -6.51
CA TYR A 340 -5.59 -3.32 -6.24
C TYR A 340 -5.95 -1.89 -6.67
N LEU A 341 -6.38 -1.70 -7.92
CA LEU A 341 -6.80 -0.38 -8.42
C LEU A 341 -7.99 0.17 -7.62
N SER A 342 -8.91 -0.70 -7.21
CA SER A 342 -10.02 -0.34 -6.33
C SER A 342 -9.49 0.20 -5.00
N LEU A 343 -8.66 -0.55 -4.26
CA LEU A 343 -8.04 -0.07 -3.01
C LEU A 343 -7.28 1.24 -3.21
N THR A 344 -6.51 1.37 -4.29
CA THR A 344 -5.75 2.60 -4.59
C THR A 344 -6.66 3.84 -4.67
N SER A 345 -7.88 3.71 -5.21
CA SER A 345 -8.83 4.83 -5.25
C SER A 345 -9.26 5.31 -3.85
N TYR A 346 -9.45 4.38 -2.90
CA TYR A 346 -9.79 4.70 -1.51
C TYR A 346 -8.60 5.31 -0.79
N LEU A 347 -7.39 4.75 -0.97
CA LEU A 347 -6.15 5.31 -0.43
C LEU A 347 -5.96 6.75 -0.90
N PHE A 348 -6.12 7.02 -2.20
CA PHE A 348 -5.94 8.36 -2.75
C PHE A 348 -6.94 9.36 -2.20
N GLN A 349 -8.23 9.01 -2.12
CA GLN A 349 -9.25 9.93 -1.61
C GLN A 349 -9.06 10.27 -0.11
N HIS A 350 -8.40 9.38 0.64
CA HIS A 350 -8.12 9.51 2.08
C HIS A 350 -6.64 9.70 2.42
N ALA A 351 -5.76 9.96 1.45
CA ALA A 351 -4.30 10.02 1.65
C ALA A 351 -3.88 11.00 2.76
N HIS A 352 -4.62 12.09 2.92
CA HIS A 352 -4.37 13.13 3.92
C HIS A 352 -4.93 12.83 5.32
N ARG A 353 -5.64 11.70 5.53
CA ARG A 353 -6.32 11.38 6.79
C ARG A 353 -5.35 10.94 7.88
N SER A 354 -4.29 10.23 7.50
CA SER A 354 -3.26 9.75 8.41
C SER A 354 -1.92 9.67 7.69
N ALA A 355 -0.82 9.71 8.45
CA ALA A 355 0.52 9.49 7.89
C ALA A 355 0.62 8.10 7.24
N ARG A 356 0.00 7.09 7.84
CA ARG A 356 -0.10 5.73 7.30
C ARG A 356 -0.76 5.72 5.92
N ALA A 357 -1.93 6.33 5.77
CA ALA A 357 -2.64 6.41 4.48
C ALA A 357 -1.82 7.13 3.38
N SER A 358 -1.13 8.22 3.74
CA SER A 358 -0.23 8.94 2.82
C SER A 358 0.92 8.05 2.34
N LEU A 359 1.59 7.35 3.26
CA LEU A 359 2.73 6.48 2.92
C LEU A 359 2.31 5.28 2.05
N TYR A 360 1.15 4.67 2.30
CA TYR A 360 0.63 3.60 1.45
C TYR A 360 0.09 4.09 0.10
N SER A 361 -0.38 5.35 0.03
CA SER A 361 -0.69 6.01 -1.25
C SER A 361 0.57 6.19 -2.09
N TYR A 362 1.71 6.53 -1.48
CA TYR A 362 3.00 6.61 -2.21
C TYR A 362 3.45 5.26 -2.76
N LEU A 363 3.33 4.16 -1.99
CA LEU A 363 3.63 2.83 -2.51
C LEU A 363 2.77 2.47 -3.73
N SER A 364 1.49 2.87 -3.70
CA SER A 364 0.61 2.68 -4.84
C SER A 364 1.04 3.50 -6.06
N LEU A 365 1.40 4.78 -5.86
CA LEU A 365 1.93 5.64 -6.91
C LEU A 365 3.25 5.11 -7.50
N PHE A 366 4.18 4.63 -6.67
CA PHE A 366 5.44 4.06 -7.15
C PHE A 366 5.21 2.80 -8.00
N THR A 367 4.32 1.91 -7.54
CA THR A 367 3.95 0.69 -8.28
C THR A 367 3.30 1.04 -9.62
N LEU A 368 2.33 1.96 -9.63
CA LEU A 368 1.71 2.44 -10.87
C LEU A 368 2.74 3.06 -11.81
N GLN A 369 3.67 3.88 -11.29
CA GLN A 369 4.72 4.48 -12.08
C GLN A 369 5.61 3.41 -12.75
N ILE A 370 6.07 2.41 -12.00
CA ILE A 370 6.87 1.30 -12.55
C ILE A 370 6.11 0.59 -13.69
N VAL A 371 4.82 0.33 -13.50
CA VAL A 371 4.00 -0.36 -14.50
C VAL A 371 3.80 0.48 -15.77
N VAL A 372 3.52 1.78 -15.66
CA VAL A 372 3.27 2.63 -16.85
C VAL A 372 4.54 3.03 -17.59
N GLU A 373 5.72 2.94 -16.97
CA GLU A 373 7.01 3.21 -17.61
C GLU A 373 7.43 2.11 -18.60
N ASP A 374 7.09 0.84 -18.30
CA ASP A 374 7.41 -0.28 -19.17
C ASP A 374 6.43 -0.35 -20.35
N GLN A 375 6.97 -0.24 -21.57
CA GLN A 375 6.19 -0.17 -22.80
C GLN A 375 5.37 -1.45 -23.07
N VAL A 376 5.85 -2.61 -22.62
CA VAL A 376 5.16 -3.90 -22.80
C VAL A 376 4.00 -4.00 -21.81
N LEU A 377 4.21 -3.60 -20.56
CA LEU A 377 3.16 -3.57 -19.54
C LEU A 377 2.09 -2.53 -19.89
N MET A 378 2.50 -1.33 -20.31
CA MET A 378 1.58 -0.28 -20.75
C MET A 378 0.72 -0.72 -21.94
N LYS A 379 1.30 -1.46 -22.91
CA LYS A 379 0.55 -2.08 -24.00
C LYS A 379 -0.55 -3.01 -23.48
N ARG A 380 -0.26 -3.79 -22.44
CA ARG A 380 -1.22 -4.71 -21.82
C ARG A 380 -2.31 -3.98 -21.05
N LEU A 381 -1.98 -2.88 -20.37
CA LEU A 381 -2.98 -2.01 -19.72
C LEU A 381 -3.95 -1.38 -20.72
N CYS A 382 -3.51 -1.16 -21.96
CA CYS A 382 -4.36 -0.67 -23.06
C CYS A 382 -5.07 -1.80 -23.84
N SER A 383 -4.82 -3.07 -23.52
CA SER A 383 -5.36 -4.19 -24.28
C SER A 383 -6.82 -4.49 -23.90
N GLU A 384 -7.64 -4.73 -24.91
CA GLU A 384 -9.03 -5.19 -24.77
C GLU A 384 -9.15 -6.56 -24.10
N GLU A 385 -8.09 -7.39 -24.15
CA GLU A 385 -8.03 -8.71 -23.51
C GLU A 385 -8.00 -8.64 -21.98
N ASN A 386 -7.53 -7.52 -21.41
CA ASN A 386 -7.36 -7.34 -19.96
C ASN A 386 -8.45 -6.44 -19.37
N LYS A 387 -9.59 -6.33 -20.05
CA LYS A 387 -10.73 -5.56 -19.56
C LYS A 387 -11.15 -6.02 -18.18
N LEU A 388 -11.47 -5.06 -17.32
CA LEU A 388 -11.88 -5.31 -15.95
C LEU A 388 -12.90 -4.26 -15.48
N ALA A 389 -13.72 -4.66 -14.51
CA ALA A 389 -14.58 -3.75 -13.76
C ALA A 389 -13.88 -3.37 -12.45
N VAL A 390 -13.93 -2.09 -12.07
CA VAL A 390 -13.34 -1.58 -10.81
C VAL A 390 -14.36 -0.72 -10.08
N ARG A 391 -14.57 -1.03 -8.80
CA ARG A 391 -15.26 -0.12 -7.87
C ARG A 391 -14.30 1.00 -7.48
N LEU A 392 -14.53 2.19 -8.01
CA LEU A 392 -13.80 3.39 -7.58
C LEU A 392 -14.46 3.99 -6.34
N CYS A 393 -13.65 4.58 -5.47
CA CYS A 393 -14.11 5.27 -4.28
C CYS A 393 -14.97 6.49 -4.65
N ARG A 394 -16.17 6.57 -4.07
CA ARG A 394 -17.14 7.67 -4.28
C ARG A 394 -17.63 8.24 -2.95
N GLN A 395 -16.77 8.22 -1.93
CA GLN A 395 -17.13 8.68 -0.58
C GLN A 395 -17.15 10.21 -0.46
N ARG A 396 -16.53 10.94 -1.40
CA ARG A 396 -16.55 12.42 -1.46
C ARG A 396 -16.81 12.92 -2.88
N GLN A 397 -17.48 14.07 -2.97
CA GLN A 397 -17.63 14.83 -4.22
C GLN A 397 -16.35 15.62 -4.53
N PRO A 398 -16.08 15.96 -5.81
CA PRO A 398 -16.88 15.65 -7.01
C PRO A 398 -16.70 14.19 -7.49
N TYR A 399 -17.72 13.63 -8.12
CA TYR A 399 -17.64 12.27 -8.63
C TYR A 399 -17.32 12.20 -10.12
N LEU A 400 -16.46 11.25 -10.51
CA LEU A 400 -16.28 10.88 -11.91
C LEU A 400 -17.53 10.20 -12.49
N PRO A 401 -17.69 10.19 -13.84
CA PRO A 401 -18.75 9.47 -14.52
C PRO A 401 -18.79 7.98 -14.14
N VAL A 402 -19.98 7.45 -13.89
CA VAL A 402 -20.17 6.03 -13.59
C VAL A 402 -20.10 5.23 -14.89
N VAL A 403 -19.12 4.35 -15.00
CA VAL A 403 -19.03 3.40 -16.12
C VAL A 403 -19.39 2.01 -15.63
N LYS A 404 -20.39 1.40 -16.28
CA LYS A 404 -20.95 0.10 -15.87
C LYS A 404 -20.29 -1.09 -16.56
N SER A 405 -19.65 -0.88 -17.69
CA SER A 405 -19.01 -1.93 -18.48
C SER A 405 -17.55 -2.12 -18.08
N ASP A 406 -17.01 -3.29 -18.38
CA ASP A 406 -15.57 -3.53 -18.28
C ASP A 406 -14.81 -2.56 -19.19
N ARG A 407 -13.71 -2.03 -18.68
CA ARG A 407 -12.85 -1.09 -19.40
C ARG A 407 -11.40 -1.56 -19.35
N VAL A 408 -10.61 -1.09 -20.31
CA VAL A 408 -9.17 -1.36 -20.30
C VAL A 408 -8.53 -0.71 -19.06
N PRO A 409 -7.60 -1.40 -18.37
CA PRO A 409 -7.01 -0.93 -17.12
C PRO A 409 -6.42 0.49 -17.19
N ALA A 410 -5.86 0.89 -18.33
CA ALA A 410 -5.32 2.23 -18.53
C ALA A 410 -6.35 3.33 -18.23
N THR A 411 -7.62 3.13 -18.60
CA THR A 411 -8.67 4.13 -18.30
C THR A 411 -8.96 4.25 -16.81
N VAL A 412 -8.82 3.17 -16.04
CA VAL A 412 -8.96 3.19 -14.58
C VAL A 412 -7.77 3.91 -13.95
N VAL A 413 -6.55 3.72 -14.46
CA VAL A 413 -5.38 4.47 -13.96
C VAL A 413 -5.55 5.98 -14.20
N LEU A 414 -6.16 6.39 -15.31
CA LEU A 414 -6.55 7.80 -15.53
C LEU A 414 -7.56 8.27 -14.48
N ASP A 415 -8.61 7.47 -14.20
CA ASP A 415 -9.58 7.77 -13.14
C ASP A 415 -8.88 7.99 -11.78
N LEU A 416 -7.95 7.10 -11.42
CA LEU A 416 -7.19 7.20 -10.16
C LEU A 416 -6.38 8.49 -10.06
N VAL A 417 -5.66 8.86 -11.12
CA VAL A 417 -4.86 10.09 -11.13
C VAL A 417 -5.75 11.34 -11.04
N VAL A 418 -6.85 11.38 -11.80
CA VAL A 418 -7.80 12.49 -11.79
C VAL A 418 -8.46 12.64 -10.42
N ASP A 419 -8.95 11.55 -9.84
CA ASP A 419 -9.55 11.57 -8.50
C ASP A 419 -8.53 11.93 -7.42
N GLY A 420 -7.30 11.43 -7.53
CA GLY A 420 -6.20 11.77 -6.62
C GLY A 420 -5.92 13.27 -6.60
N ILE A 421 -5.84 13.90 -7.77
CA ILE A 421 -5.66 15.35 -7.91
C ILE A 421 -6.84 16.10 -7.31
N ASN A 422 -8.08 15.74 -7.67
CA ASN A 422 -9.28 16.46 -7.26
C ASN A 422 -9.55 16.40 -5.75
N HIS A 423 -9.26 15.27 -5.09
CA HIS A 423 -9.66 15.04 -3.70
C HIS A 423 -8.64 15.48 -2.65
N ASN A 424 -7.44 15.89 -3.07
CA ASN A 424 -6.34 16.26 -2.18
C ASN A 424 -5.92 17.73 -2.29
N LEU A 425 -6.74 18.59 -2.92
CA LEU A 425 -6.47 20.03 -3.03
C LEU A 425 -6.53 20.68 -1.63
N ARG A 426 -5.37 21.06 -1.09
CA ARG A 426 -5.18 21.65 0.23
C ARG A 426 -4.11 22.72 0.17
N ARG A 427 -4.21 23.79 0.96
CA ARG A 427 -3.20 24.88 0.97
C ARG A 427 -1.78 24.38 1.30
N ARG A 428 -1.68 23.33 2.12
CA ARG A 428 -0.45 22.56 2.30
C ARG A 428 -0.51 21.32 1.43
N LEU A 429 -0.12 21.46 0.16
CA LEU A 429 -0.11 20.35 -0.78
C LEU A 429 1.00 19.35 -0.44
N ASP A 430 0.67 18.07 -0.64
CA ASP A 430 1.66 17.00 -0.66
C ASP A 430 2.36 16.98 -2.02
N MET A 431 3.44 17.75 -2.16
CA MET A 431 4.14 17.90 -3.45
C MET A 431 4.57 16.57 -4.07
N THR A 432 4.97 15.60 -3.26
CA THR A 432 5.42 14.30 -3.77
C THR A 432 4.25 13.55 -4.39
N PHE A 433 3.07 13.57 -3.76
CA PHE A 433 1.86 12.96 -4.32
C PHE A 433 1.50 13.54 -5.71
N TYR A 434 1.52 14.87 -5.84
CA TYR A 434 1.17 15.52 -7.11
C TYR A 434 2.21 15.31 -8.20
N ILE A 435 3.51 15.39 -7.87
CA ILE A 435 4.59 15.14 -8.83
C ILE A 435 4.49 13.71 -9.38
N LEU A 436 4.26 12.72 -8.52
CA LEU A 436 4.09 11.32 -8.95
C LEU A 436 2.82 11.15 -9.80
N SER A 437 1.69 11.73 -9.38
CA SER A 437 0.41 11.64 -10.10
C SER A 437 0.50 12.24 -11.49
N LEU A 438 1.05 13.46 -11.60
CA LEU A 438 1.29 14.12 -12.89
C LEU A 438 2.33 13.36 -13.72
N GLY A 439 3.38 12.81 -13.09
CA GLY A 439 4.38 11.99 -13.76
C GLY A 439 3.80 10.72 -14.39
N ILE A 440 2.87 10.04 -13.71
CA ILE A 440 2.13 8.90 -14.26
C ILE A 440 1.29 9.34 -15.45
N LEU A 441 0.53 10.43 -15.32
CA LEU A 441 -0.28 10.96 -16.42
C LEU A 441 0.57 11.28 -17.64
N LEU A 442 1.69 11.99 -17.46
CA LEU A 442 2.61 12.33 -18.56
C LEU A 442 3.10 11.08 -19.29
N ARG A 443 3.57 10.05 -18.56
CA ARG A 443 4.04 8.78 -19.14
C ARG A 443 2.95 8.08 -19.96
N MET A 444 1.73 8.04 -19.44
CA MET A 444 0.59 7.46 -20.13
C MET A 444 0.27 8.23 -21.42
N LEU A 445 0.17 9.55 -21.36
CA LEU A 445 -0.10 10.37 -22.55
C LEU A 445 1.02 10.24 -23.59
N SER A 446 2.29 10.25 -23.16
CA SER A 446 3.45 10.03 -24.03
C SER A 446 3.37 8.68 -24.73
N TYR A 447 3.02 7.61 -24.00
CA TYR A 447 2.83 6.28 -24.58
C TYR A 447 1.71 6.28 -25.62
N LEU A 448 0.53 6.78 -25.26
CA LEU A 448 -0.65 6.79 -26.13
C LEU A 448 -0.39 7.60 -27.41
N SER A 449 0.29 8.75 -27.30
CA SER A 449 0.67 9.58 -28.45
C SER A 449 1.65 8.85 -29.38
N ARG A 450 2.74 8.29 -28.83
CA ARG A 450 3.78 7.59 -29.62
C ARG A 450 3.23 6.34 -30.32
N THR A 451 2.32 5.63 -29.67
CA THR A 451 1.70 4.39 -30.20
C THR A 451 0.40 4.62 -30.95
N LYS A 452 -0.09 5.87 -30.97
CA LYS A 452 -1.39 6.27 -31.55
C LYS A 452 -2.57 5.45 -31.03
N VAL A 453 -2.50 5.04 -29.77
CA VAL A 453 -3.59 4.32 -29.08
C VAL A 453 -4.61 5.35 -28.60
N ARG A 454 -5.85 5.19 -29.05
CA ARG A 454 -6.96 6.09 -28.74
C ARG A 454 -7.93 5.44 -27.77
N LEU A 455 -7.91 5.88 -26.51
CA LEU A 455 -8.76 5.31 -25.47
C LEU A 455 -10.17 5.92 -25.51
N GLN A 456 -11.19 5.07 -25.45
CA GLN A 456 -12.57 5.46 -25.19
C GLN A 456 -12.73 5.82 -23.72
N TYR A 457 -12.60 7.11 -23.41
CA TYR A 457 -12.53 7.64 -22.06
C TYR A 457 -13.16 9.03 -21.98
N HIS A 458 -13.58 9.46 -20.79
CA HIS A 458 -14.18 10.77 -20.56
C HIS A 458 -13.11 11.86 -20.42
N TRP A 459 -12.36 12.11 -21.49
CA TRP A 459 -11.21 13.03 -21.54
C TRP A 459 -11.48 14.43 -21.01
N SER A 460 -12.71 14.93 -21.15
CA SER A 460 -13.17 16.19 -20.57
C SER A 460 -12.84 16.34 -19.07
N GLU A 461 -12.90 15.27 -18.28
CA GLU A 461 -12.61 15.34 -16.84
C GLU A 461 -11.11 15.49 -16.54
N VAL A 462 -10.23 14.97 -17.38
CA VAL A 462 -8.77 15.16 -17.24
C VAL A 462 -8.46 16.65 -17.39
N TRP A 463 -8.97 17.27 -18.46
CA TRP A 463 -8.76 18.69 -18.73
C TRP A 463 -9.38 19.57 -17.66
N ARG A 464 -10.60 19.25 -17.24
CA ARG A 464 -11.28 19.93 -16.14
C ARG A 464 -10.46 19.86 -14.84
N SER A 465 -9.93 18.69 -14.51
CA SER A 465 -9.12 18.49 -13.30
C SER A 465 -7.81 19.26 -13.35
N LEU A 466 -7.05 19.17 -14.45
CA LEU A 466 -5.77 19.88 -14.60
C LEU A 466 -5.96 21.41 -14.60
N LEU A 467 -6.98 21.93 -15.29
CA LEU A 467 -7.25 23.37 -15.31
C LEU A 467 -7.82 23.88 -13.98
N SER A 468 -8.62 23.06 -13.28
CA SER A 468 -9.01 23.33 -11.90
C SER A 468 -7.80 23.37 -10.97
N PHE A 469 -6.82 22.50 -11.21
CA PHE A 469 -5.58 22.50 -10.45
C PHE A 469 -4.75 23.75 -10.74
N VAL A 470 -4.58 24.15 -12.00
CA VAL A 470 -3.97 25.46 -12.36
C VAL A 470 -4.66 26.60 -11.60
N ARG A 471 -6.00 26.67 -11.65
CA ARG A 471 -6.77 27.70 -10.92
C ARG A 471 -6.51 27.67 -9.42
N PHE A 472 -6.45 26.48 -8.81
CA PHE A 472 -6.15 26.33 -7.39
C PHE A 472 -4.75 26.87 -7.07
N LEU A 473 -3.74 26.50 -7.85
CA LEU A 473 -2.36 26.95 -7.69
C LEU A 473 -2.24 28.48 -7.83
N THR A 474 -2.88 29.08 -8.83
CA THR A 474 -2.91 30.55 -8.98
C THR A 474 -3.60 31.23 -7.79
N THR A 475 -4.71 30.66 -7.30
CA THR A 475 -5.49 31.27 -6.22
C THR A 475 -4.74 31.27 -4.88
N TYR A 476 -3.94 30.23 -4.64
CA TYR A 476 -3.19 30.04 -3.40
C TYR A 476 -1.67 30.14 -3.60
N GLU A 477 -1.21 30.92 -4.60
CA GLU A 477 0.20 31.02 -4.99
C GLU A 477 1.14 31.22 -3.79
N SER A 478 0.81 32.17 -2.91
CA SER A 478 1.65 32.52 -1.75
C SER A 478 1.94 31.33 -0.83
N ASP A 479 0.93 30.49 -0.60
CA ASP A 479 1.06 29.29 0.23
C ASP A 479 1.88 28.23 -0.51
N ILE A 480 1.59 28.03 -1.80
CA ILE A 480 2.15 26.94 -2.60
C ILE A 480 3.61 27.17 -2.99
N ARG A 481 3.98 28.38 -3.41
CA ARG A 481 5.31 28.70 -3.92
C ARG A 481 6.39 28.46 -2.88
N SER A 482 6.05 28.63 -1.60
CA SER A 482 6.95 28.39 -0.46
C SER A 482 7.29 26.91 -0.23
N ILE A 483 6.50 25.98 -0.78
CA ILE A 483 6.69 24.55 -0.55
C ILE A 483 7.81 24.02 -1.46
N HIS A 484 8.71 23.22 -0.88
CA HIS A 484 9.80 22.56 -1.61
C HIS A 484 9.28 21.73 -2.80
N ARG A 485 9.94 21.85 -3.97
CA ARG A 485 9.58 21.24 -5.28
C ARG A 485 8.29 21.77 -5.93
N SER A 486 7.80 22.93 -5.52
CA SER A 486 6.66 23.59 -6.18
C SER A 486 6.92 23.88 -7.66
N SER A 487 8.13 24.31 -8.02
CA SER A 487 8.52 24.58 -9.41
C SER A 487 8.46 23.33 -10.28
N GLU A 488 9.03 22.22 -9.81
CA GLU A 488 9.02 20.93 -10.53
C GLU A 488 7.60 20.46 -10.84
N MET A 489 6.70 20.53 -9.85
CA MET A 489 5.29 20.19 -10.04
C MET A 489 4.61 21.09 -11.09
N VAL A 490 4.86 22.40 -11.01
CA VAL A 490 4.33 23.38 -11.97
C VAL A 490 4.84 23.10 -13.38
N ASP A 491 6.14 22.83 -13.54
CA ASP A 491 6.75 22.53 -14.83
C ASP A 491 6.14 21.26 -15.46
N ILE A 492 5.92 20.21 -14.67
CA ILE A 492 5.27 18.98 -15.16
C ILE A 492 3.82 19.27 -15.57
N LEU A 493 3.06 20.02 -14.77
CA LEU A 493 1.66 20.37 -15.08
C LEU A 493 1.55 21.14 -16.40
N VAL A 494 2.39 22.16 -16.58
CA VAL A 494 2.44 22.94 -17.82
C VAL A 494 2.85 22.06 -19.00
N SER A 495 3.86 21.19 -18.80
CA SER A 495 4.32 20.28 -19.84
C SER A 495 3.23 19.32 -20.29
N ILE A 496 2.42 18.79 -19.38
CA ILE A 496 1.28 17.92 -19.71
C ILE A 496 0.24 18.68 -20.54
N LEU A 497 -0.14 19.89 -20.14
CA LEU A 497 -1.12 20.69 -20.88
C LEU A 497 -0.60 21.06 -22.28
N ALA A 498 0.66 21.49 -22.38
CA ALA A 498 1.28 21.84 -23.66
C ALA A 498 1.46 20.59 -24.56
N PHE A 499 1.77 19.45 -23.97
CA PHE A 499 1.87 18.17 -24.67
C PHE A 499 0.52 17.74 -25.23
N ALA A 500 -0.53 17.79 -24.39
CA ALA A 500 -1.88 17.46 -24.81
C ALA A 500 -2.38 18.38 -25.93
N LEU A 501 -2.03 19.68 -25.86
CA LEU A 501 -2.37 20.64 -26.91
C LEU A 501 -1.63 20.38 -28.22
N SER A 502 -0.34 20.02 -28.15
CA SER A 502 0.51 19.83 -29.33
C SER A 502 0.34 18.45 -29.98
N SER A 503 -0.09 17.44 -29.22
CA SER A 503 -0.11 16.04 -29.67
C SER A 503 -1.42 15.31 -29.38
N GLY A 504 -2.45 16.02 -28.94
CA GLY A 504 -3.77 15.47 -28.59
C GLY A 504 -4.41 14.66 -29.70
N GLU A 505 -4.22 15.07 -30.96
CA GLU A 505 -4.73 14.36 -32.15
C GLU A 505 -4.26 12.89 -32.26
N ASN A 506 -3.11 12.56 -31.66
CA ASN A 506 -2.54 11.21 -31.73
C ASN A 506 -3.23 10.23 -30.78
N PHE A 507 -3.78 10.71 -29.66
CA PHE A 507 -4.32 9.84 -28.60
C PHE A 507 -5.78 10.09 -28.21
N LEU A 508 -6.35 11.23 -28.61
CA LEU A 508 -7.77 11.50 -28.40
C LEU A 508 -8.62 10.70 -29.41
N PRO A 509 -9.82 10.24 -28.99
CA PRO A 509 -10.62 9.30 -29.78
C PRO A 509 -11.21 9.91 -31.04
N ASP A 510 -11.54 11.21 -31.01
CA ASP A 510 -12.19 11.93 -32.10
C ASP A 510 -11.86 13.43 -32.05
N SER A 511 -12.20 14.14 -33.12
CA SER A 511 -12.02 15.59 -33.23
C SER A 511 -12.81 16.36 -32.18
N ALA A 512 -14.00 15.89 -31.78
CA ALA A 512 -14.81 16.56 -30.77
C ALA A 512 -14.13 16.59 -29.39
N SER A 513 -13.44 15.51 -29.03
CA SER A 513 -12.63 15.42 -27.80
C SER A 513 -11.41 16.33 -27.85
N TYR A 514 -10.88 16.60 -29.04
CA TYR A 514 -9.78 17.55 -29.24
C TYR A 514 -10.26 19.01 -29.21
N ASP A 515 -11.37 19.30 -29.90
CA ASP A 515 -12.06 20.59 -29.82
C ASP A 515 -12.40 20.97 -28.37
N ASP A 516 -12.84 19.99 -27.56
CA ASP A 516 -13.14 20.18 -26.15
C ASP A 516 -11.92 20.62 -25.31
N LEU A 517 -10.73 20.10 -25.62
CA LEU A 517 -9.47 20.53 -25.00
C LEU A 517 -9.18 22.00 -25.34
N PHE A 518 -9.27 22.38 -26.62
CA PHE A 518 -9.08 23.76 -27.05
C PHE A 518 -10.09 24.69 -26.40
N TYR A 519 -11.37 24.32 -26.40
CA TYR A 519 -12.43 25.09 -25.78
C TYR A 519 -12.12 25.40 -24.31
N LYS A 520 -11.80 24.38 -23.51
CA LYS A 520 -11.49 24.55 -22.09
C LYS A 520 -10.22 25.36 -21.85
N LEU A 521 -9.20 25.21 -22.70
CA LEU A 521 -7.97 26.01 -22.62
C LEU A 521 -8.23 27.48 -22.94
N THR A 522 -9.02 27.77 -23.98
CA THR A 522 -9.45 29.13 -24.31
C THR A 522 -10.29 29.71 -23.17
N GLU A 523 -11.25 28.98 -22.62
CA GLU A 523 -12.03 29.46 -21.46
C GLU A 523 -11.13 29.77 -20.24
N ALA A 524 -10.03 29.03 -20.09
CA ALA A 524 -9.04 29.22 -19.04
C ALA A 524 -7.97 30.30 -19.36
N GLY A 525 -8.10 31.06 -20.45
CA GLY A 525 -7.07 32.01 -20.89
C GLY A 525 -6.61 33.01 -19.84
N ASP A 526 -7.56 33.71 -19.22
CA ASP A 526 -7.27 34.68 -18.16
C ASP A 526 -6.55 34.06 -16.96
N ILE A 527 -6.89 32.81 -16.60
CA ILE A 527 -6.25 32.13 -15.47
C ILE A 527 -4.85 31.63 -15.87
N LEU A 528 -4.63 31.22 -17.12
CA LEU A 528 -3.31 30.81 -17.63
C LEU A 528 -2.33 31.98 -17.64
N VAL A 529 -2.74 33.18 -18.03
CA VAL A 529 -1.91 34.39 -17.98
C VAL A 529 -1.52 34.70 -16.53
N LYS A 530 -2.48 34.70 -15.60
CA LYS A 530 -2.22 34.91 -14.18
C LYS A 530 -1.31 33.84 -13.59
N PHE A 531 -1.50 32.58 -13.98
CA PHE A 531 -0.67 31.47 -13.54
C PHE A 531 0.78 31.61 -14.01
N ARG A 532 1.00 31.98 -15.28
CA ARG A 532 2.33 32.28 -15.83
C ARG A 532 3.03 33.36 -15.00
N ASP A 533 2.33 34.44 -14.71
CA ASP A 533 2.89 35.59 -14.00
C ASP A 533 3.18 35.25 -12.53
N ALA A 534 2.26 34.55 -11.86
CA ALA A 534 2.39 34.07 -10.48
C ALA A 534 3.65 33.20 -10.28
N TYR A 535 3.89 32.26 -11.21
CA TYR A 535 5.03 31.34 -11.11
C TYR A 535 6.25 31.76 -11.94
N ALA A 536 6.26 32.98 -12.49
CA ALA A 536 7.36 33.54 -13.29
C ALA A 536 7.82 32.63 -14.46
N LEU A 537 6.86 32.04 -15.18
CA LEU A 537 7.09 31.03 -16.24
C LEU A 537 7.44 31.65 -17.62
N SER A 538 8.15 32.78 -17.64
CA SER A 538 8.26 33.69 -18.79
C SER A 538 9.31 33.30 -19.85
N SER A 539 9.48 32.01 -20.14
CA SER A 539 10.34 31.58 -21.26
C SER A 539 9.63 31.89 -22.58
N GLN A 540 10.28 32.71 -23.44
CA GLN A 540 9.71 33.20 -24.71
C GLN A 540 9.24 32.07 -25.64
N ASN A 541 9.91 30.90 -25.61
CA ASN A 541 9.56 29.72 -26.41
C ASN A 541 9.21 28.52 -25.51
N GLY A 542 8.75 28.79 -24.29
CA GLY A 542 8.45 27.76 -23.30
C GLY A 542 7.06 27.14 -23.45
N PRO A 543 6.83 25.95 -22.88
CA PRO A 543 5.53 25.27 -22.88
C PRO A 543 4.37 26.16 -22.39
N MET A 544 4.62 27.00 -21.38
CA MET A 544 3.62 27.93 -20.86
C MET A 544 3.26 29.02 -21.86
N GLN A 545 4.23 29.52 -22.63
CA GLN A 545 3.97 30.55 -23.63
C GLN A 545 3.15 30.00 -24.78
N THR A 546 3.35 28.74 -25.18
CA THR A 546 2.49 28.05 -26.15
C THR A 546 1.03 28.03 -25.70
N LEU A 547 0.77 27.66 -24.43
CA LEU A 547 -0.59 27.65 -23.88
C LEU A 547 -1.25 29.06 -23.92
N VAL A 548 -0.49 30.09 -23.54
CA VAL A 548 -0.97 31.49 -23.55
C VAL A 548 -1.22 31.96 -24.97
N ASN A 549 -0.32 31.71 -25.92
CA ASN A 549 -0.44 32.12 -27.32
C ASN A 549 -1.66 31.50 -27.98
N VAL A 550 -1.88 30.19 -27.78
CA VAL A 550 -3.05 29.50 -28.33
C VAL A 550 -4.33 30.08 -27.74
N SER A 551 -4.38 30.30 -26.43
CA SER A 551 -5.54 30.93 -25.80
C SER A 551 -5.82 32.33 -26.37
N LEU A 552 -4.79 33.18 -26.51
CA LEU A 552 -4.93 34.54 -27.05
C LEU A 552 -5.40 34.54 -28.51
N HIS A 553 -4.87 33.64 -29.34
CA HIS A 553 -5.28 33.48 -30.74
C HIS A 553 -6.77 33.18 -30.87
N TYR A 554 -7.28 32.25 -30.05
CA TYR A 554 -8.70 31.92 -30.06
C TYR A 554 -9.58 33.05 -29.51
N HIS A 555 -9.12 33.81 -28.51
CA HIS A 555 -9.82 35.01 -28.06
C HIS A 555 -9.91 36.07 -29.17
N SER A 556 -8.82 36.33 -29.90
CA SER A 556 -8.87 37.31 -31.01
C SER A 556 -9.83 36.88 -32.12
N LEU A 557 -9.88 35.59 -32.46
CA LEU A 557 -10.83 35.09 -33.45
C LEU A 557 -12.30 35.19 -32.99
N LEU A 558 -12.55 35.05 -31.69
CA LEU A 558 -13.87 35.26 -31.09
C LEU A 558 -14.28 36.73 -31.10
N GLU A 559 -13.34 37.65 -30.85
CA GLU A 559 -13.57 39.09 -30.92
C GLU A 559 -13.82 39.58 -32.36
N ASP A 560 -13.07 39.06 -33.34
CA ASP A 560 -13.20 39.43 -34.76
C ASP A 560 -14.55 39.01 -35.37
N LYS A 561 -15.13 37.87 -34.94
CA LYS A 561 -16.50 37.46 -35.34
C LYS A 561 -17.60 38.18 -34.54
N GLY A 562 -17.26 38.78 -33.40
CA GLY A 562 -18.18 39.38 -32.43
C GLY A 562 -18.47 40.87 -32.64
N THR A 563 -18.39 41.39 -33.86
CA THR A 563 -18.67 42.81 -34.17
C THR A 563 -20.14 43.17 -33.89
N GLY A 564 -20.44 43.50 -32.63
CA GLY A 564 -21.65 44.22 -32.24
C GLY A 564 -22.43 43.70 -31.02
N LYS A 565 -22.00 42.64 -30.32
CA LYS A 565 -22.70 42.20 -29.08
C LYS A 565 -21.76 42.19 -27.88
N THR A 566 -22.17 43.00 -26.89
CA THR A 566 -21.62 43.18 -25.55
C THR A 566 -21.04 41.88 -24.96
N LYS A 567 -19.85 41.98 -24.32
CA LYS A 567 -19.17 40.95 -23.51
C LYS A 567 -20.14 40.02 -22.79
N SER A 568 -20.57 38.96 -23.47
CA SER A 568 -21.30 37.86 -22.87
C SER A 568 -20.24 36.94 -22.27
N LYS A 569 -20.21 36.83 -20.94
CA LYS A 569 -19.28 35.94 -20.21
C LYS A 569 -19.42 34.46 -20.61
N ASN A 570 -20.48 34.09 -21.34
CA ASN A 570 -20.76 32.73 -21.76
C ASN A 570 -20.86 32.71 -23.30
N LEU A 571 -19.84 32.18 -23.96
CA LEU A 571 -19.86 31.92 -25.40
C LEU A 571 -20.75 30.71 -25.70
N SER A 572 -21.55 30.76 -26.78
CA SER A 572 -22.37 29.60 -27.13
C SER A 572 -21.51 28.46 -27.71
N PRO A 573 -21.83 27.18 -27.45
CA PRO A 573 -21.04 26.04 -27.95
C PRO A 573 -20.88 26.01 -29.48
N ARG A 574 -21.83 26.57 -30.23
CA ARG A 574 -21.80 26.62 -31.70
C ARG A 574 -20.82 27.68 -32.22
N GLU A 575 -20.85 28.88 -31.64
CA GLU A 575 -19.94 29.97 -32.03
C GLU A 575 -18.48 29.58 -31.78
N VAL A 576 -18.21 28.85 -30.70
CA VAL A 576 -16.86 28.39 -30.39
C VAL A 576 -16.43 27.25 -31.31
N SER A 577 -17.31 26.32 -31.69
CA SER A 577 -16.97 25.25 -32.63
C SER A 577 -16.55 25.79 -34.01
N ASP A 578 -17.25 26.81 -34.53
CA ASP A 578 -16.91 27.45 -35.81
C ASP A 578 -15.62 28.28 -35.74
N VAL A 579 -15.26 28.78 -34.56
CA VAL A 579 -13.99 29.48 -34.33
C VAL A 579 -12.84 28.50 -34.13
N ILE A 580 -13.05 27.36 -33.46
CA ILE A 580 -12.05 26.30 -33.31
C ILE A 580 -11.60 25.79 -34.68
N LYS A 581 -12.56 25.52 -35.58
CA LYS A 581 -12.25 25.09 -36.96
C LYS A 581 -11.43 26.11 -37.74
N GLN A 582 -11.77 27.39 -37.65
CA GLN A 582 -11.01 28.44 -38.31
C GLN A 582 -9.63 28.62 -37.68
N GLY A 583 -9.52 28.47 -36.36
CA GLY A 583 -8.26 28.54 -35.65
C GLY A 583 -7.30 27.43 -36.06
N TYR A 584 -7.76 26.22 -36.37
CA TYR A 584 -6.87 25.18 -36.92
C TYR A 584 -6.18 25.58 -38.22
N GLU A 585 -6.80 26.42 -39.04
CA GLU A 585 -6.22 26.90 -40.30
C GLU A 585 -5.24 28.06 -40.09
N THR A 586 -5.38 28.83 -39.00
CA THR A 586 -4.60 30.05 -38.73
C THR A 586 -3.58 29.92 -37.59
N LEU A 587 -3.65 28.85 -36.80
CA LEU A 587 -2.82 28.63 -35.63
C LEU A 587 -1.56 27.83 -36.00
N SER A 588 -0.39 28.47 -35.89
CA SER A 588 0.90 27.78 -35.89
C SER A 588 1.28 27.44 -34.45
N ILE A 589 1.08 26.17 -34.05
CA ILE A 589 1.59 25.69 -32.76
C ILE A 589 3.07 25.37 -32.93
N GLU A 590 3.95 26.19 -32.37
CA GLU A 590 5.36 25.83 -32.23
C GLU A 590 5.44 24.62 -31.30
N THR A 591 5.82 23.46 -31.84
CA THR A 591 6.00 22.24 -31.05
C THR A 591 7.18 22.44 -30.11
N SER A 592 6.92 22.68 -28.82
CA SER A 592 7.98 22.70 -27.82
C SER A 592 8.62 21.30 -27.77
N GLU A 593 9.90 21.21 -28.09
CA GLU A 593 10.60 19.93 -28.13
C GLU A 593 10.75 19.34 -26.71
N GLY A 594 10.55 18.02 -26.59
CA GLY A 594 10.84 17.29 -25.36
C GLY A 594 9.78 17.39 -24.26
N LEU A 595 8.56 17.85 -24.56
CA LEU A 595 7.42 17.85 -23.62
C LEU A 595 7.05 16.45 -23.08
N ASP A 596 7.44 15.40 -23.80
CA ASP A 596 7.19 14.00 -23.48
C ASP A 596 8.36 13.32 -22.76
N ARG A 597 9.40 14.09 -22.39
CA ARG A 597 10.58 13.60 -21.68
C ARG A 597 10.28 13.46 -20.19
N TRP A 598 10.75 12.35 -19.64
CA TRP A 598 10.66 12.04 -18.22
C TRP A 598 11.82 11.11 -17.84
N ASP A 599 12.26 11.21 -16.59
CA ASP A 599 13.30 10.33 -16.04
C ASP A 599 12.72 8.99 -15.61
N LYS A 600 13.46 7.90 -15.84
CA LYS A 600 13.07 6.57 -15.36
C LYS A 600 12.99 6.56 -13.84
N PHE A 601 12.03 5.83 -13.29
CA PHE A 601 11.90 5.63 -11.87
C PHE A 601 13.20 5.07 -11.27
N ARG A 602 13.69 5.75 -10.24
CA ARG A 602 14.83 5.31 -9.44
C ARG A 602 14.42 5.30 -7.98
N GLU A 603 14.42 4.11 -7.41
CA GLU A 603 14.11 3.89 -6.01
C GLU A 603 14.98 4.75 -5.06
N ALA A 604 16.24 5.00 -5.43
CA ALA A 604 17.19 5.79 -4.64
C ALA A 604 16.73 7.24 -4.42
N ASP A 605 16.01 7.83 -5.39
CA ASP A 605 15.54 9.22 -5.32
C ASP A 605 14.47 9.40 -4.22
N PHE A 606 13.85 8.29 -3.80
CA PHE A 606 12.82 8.24 -2.76
C PHE A 606 13.31 7.56 -1.47
N LYS A 607 14.63 7.41 -1.27
CA LYS A 607 15.23 6.71 -0.11
C LYS A 607 14.64 7.13 1.24
N SER A 608 14.47 8.43 1.47
CA SER A 608 13.94 8.94 2.74
C SER A 608 12.48 8.55 2.99
N VAL A 609 11.65 8.60 1.94
CA VAL A 609 10.24 8.21 1.98
C VAL A 609 10.11 6.69 2.15
N LEU A 610 10.87 5.91 1.40
CA LEU A 610 10.88 4.45 1.50
C LEU A 610 11.34 3.97 2.88
N LYS A 611 12.36 4.60 3.49
CA LYS A 611 12.73 4.30 4.88
C LYS A 611 11.61 4.57 5.88
N ARG A 612 10.80 5.62 5.67
CA ARG A 612 9.62 5.91 6.50
C ARG A 612 8.54 4.87 6.31
N ILE A 613 8.27 4.48 5.06
CA ILE A 613 7.35 3.39 4.71
C ILE A 613 7.78 2.09 5.41
N SER A 614 9.05 1.69 5.30
CA SER A 614 9.54 0.46 5.94
C SER A 614 9.34 0.49 7.46
N ARG A 615 9.57 1.63 8.12
CA ARG A 615 9.30 1.77 9.56
C ARG A 615 7.82 1.63 9.89
N THR A 616 6.93 2.26 9.11
CA THR A 616 5.49 2.11 9.29
C THR A 616 5.03 0.66 9.09
N VAL A 617 5.57 -0.03 8.08
CA VAL A 617 5.26 -1.45 7.80
C VAL A 617 5.78 -2.36 8.92
N VAL A 618 6.92 -2.02 9.53
CA VAL A 618 7.44 -2.70 10.73
C VAL A 618 6.52 -2.51 11.92
N ASP A 619 6.03 -1.30 12.16
CA ASP A 619 5.10 -1.04 13.26
C ASP A 619 3.75 -1.73 13.02
N ASP A 620 3.27 -1.76 11.78
CA ASP A 620 2.06 -2.50 11.39
C ASP A 620 2.24 -4.02 11.53
N ALA A 621 3.43 -4.56 11.26
CA ALA A 621 3.72 -5.98 11.48
C ALA A 621 3.62 -6.40 12.94
N LYS A 622 4.03 -5.51 13.87
CA LYS A 622 3.88 -5.75 15.31
C LYS A 622 2.40 -5.84 15.69
N LEU A 623 1.56 -4.96 15.15
CA LEU A 623 0.11 -4.99 15.39
C LEU A 623 -0.55 -6.27 14.87
N LEU A 624 -0.14 -6.78 13.69
CA LEU A 624 -0.65 -8.04 13.15
C LEU A 624 -0.37 -9.26 14.03
N THR A 625 0.68 -9.20 14.86
CA THR A 625 1.00 -10.26 15.81
C THR A 625 0.24 -10.14 17.13
N GLU A 626 -0.39 -9.00 17.42
CA GLU A 626 -1.22 -8.80 18.63
C GLU A 626 -2.64 -9.37 18.50
N GLU A 627 -3.12 -9.61 17.27
CA GLU A 627 -4.43 -10.21 17.00
C GLU A 627 -4.42 -11.76 17.00
N LEU A 628 -3.32 -12.36 17.45
CA LEU A 628 -3.10 -13.81 17.60
C LEU A 628 -3.24 -14.24 19.06
#